data_AF-A0A9X0SC93-F1
#
_entry.id   AF-A0A9X0SC93-F1
#
_cell.length_a   1.000
_cell.length_b   1.000
_cell.length_c   1.000
_cell.angle_alpha   90.00
_cell.angle_beta   90.00
_cell.angle_gamma   90.00
#
_symmetry.space_group_name_H-M   'P 1'
#
loop_
_entity.id
_entity.type
_entity.pdbx_description
1 polymer ?
#
loop_
_entity_poly.entity_id
_entity_poly.type
_entity_poly.pdbx_seq_one_letter_code
_entity_poly.pdbx_strand_id
1 'polypeptide(L)'
;MRSNLLYRKTKSILKYTIEKGNILNFERAKEWIKENNFDYIYIHLDVDVMSPEPNNFYATYFNNPELEEIPDNAAVGKMQQQSVWDFISTFSKEYDLVGLTLAEYLPWSAKQMYNLMENTKIFF
;
A
#
# COMPACT_ATOMS: atom_id res chain seq x y z
N MET A 1 4.37 -22.69 -37.12
CA MET A 1 5.75 -22.15 -37.05
C MET A 1 5.65 -20.67 -36.69
N ARG A 2 6.51 -20.22 -35.76
CA ARG A 2 6.60 -18.86 -35.16
C ARG A 2 5.52 -18.57 -34.10
N SER A 3 5.83 -18.17 -32.86
CA SER A 3 7.10 -17.71 -32.28
C SER A 3 7.08 -17.87 -30.76
N ASN A 4 8.11 -18.54 -30.23
CA ASN A 4 8.48 -18.49 -28.82
C ASN A 4 8.92 -17.07 -28.47
N LEU A 5 8.08 -16.28 -27.79
CA LEU A 5 8.59 -15.16 -26.99
C LEU A 5 9.17 -15.74 -25.70
N LEU A 6 10.47 -16.01 -25.74
CA LEU A 6 11.30 -16.21 -24.57
C LEU A 6 11.22 -14.93 -23.71
N TYR A 7 10.38 -14.96 -22.66
CA TYR A 7 10.50 -14.05 -21.53
C TYR A 7 11.87 -14.28 -20.89
N ARG A 8 12.85 -13.48 -21.31
CA ARG A 8 14.16 -13.41 -20.68
C ARG A 8 13.94 -12.75 -19.32
N LYS A 9 13.73 -13.54 -18.26
CA LYS A 9 13.76 -13.08 -16.86
C LYS A 9 15.14 -12.48 -16.60
N THR A 10 15.28 -11.17 -16.80
CA THR A 10 16.37 -10.39 -16.22
C THR A 10 16.26 -10.55 -14.71
N LYS A 11 17.31 -11.10 -14.10
CA LYS A 11 17.39 -11.31 -12.66
C LYS A 11 17.31 -9.93 -11.99
N SER A 12 16.18 -9.65 -11.32
CA SER A 12 15.99 -8.42 -10.55
C SER A 12 17.15 -8.23 -9.57
N ILE A 13 17.75 -7.04 -9.55
CA ILE A 13 18.70 -6.61 -8.51
C ILE A 13 17.98 -6.26 -7.20
N LEU A 14 16.66 -6.03 -7.25
CA LEU A 14 15.82 -5.81 -6.08
C LEU A 14 15.62 -7.14 -5.35
N LYS A 15 16.18 -7.22 -4.15
CA LYS A 15 15.81 -8.23 -3.15
C LYS A 15 14.46 -7.78 -2.56
N TYR A 16 13.43 -8.57 -2.76
CA TYR A 16 12.11 -8.33 -2.18
C TYR A 16 11.57 -9.60 -1.54
N THR A 17 10.59 -9.41 -0.66
CA THR A 17 9.90 -10.48 0.02
C THR A 17 8.42 -10.32 -0.24
N ILE A 18 7.77 -11.39 -0.69
CA ILE A 18 6.32 -11.45 -0.69
C ILE A 18 5.92 -11.89 0.71
N GLU A 19 5.32 -10.99 1.46
CA GLU A 19 4.74 -11.35 2.75
C GLU A 19 3.56 -12.29 2.53
N LYS A 20 3.56 -13.41 3.26
CA LYS A 20 2.53 -14.45 3.15
C LYS A 20 1.41 -14.27 4.16
N GLY A 21 1.65 -13.48 5.20
CA GLY A 21 0.68 -13.15 6.25
C GLY A 21 0.09 -11.75 6.07
N ASN A 22 -0.59 -11.29 7.11
CA ASN A 22 -1.17 -9.95 7.22
C ASN A 22 -0.41 -9.05 8.22
N ILE A 23 0.73 -9.52 8.72
CA ILE A 23 1.62 -8.82 9.64
C ILE A 23 2.99 -8.64 8.98
N LEU A 24 3.50 -7.43 9.00
CA LEU A 24 4.84 -7.07 8.51
C LEU A 24 5.93 -7.52 9.49
N ASN A 25 7.03 -8.04 8.96
CA ASN A 25 8.18 -8.46 9.75
C ASN A 25 9.21 -7.33 9.88
N PHE A 26 9.15 -6.59 10.99
CA PHE A 26 10.08 -5.50 11.28
C PHE A 26 11.55 -5.97 11.39
N GLU A 27 11.81 -7.07 12.09
CA GLU A 27 13.17 -7.58 12.29
C GLU A 27 13.86 -7.91 10.97
N ARG A 28 13.12 -8.48 10.01
CA ARG A 28 13.66 -8.74 8.68
C ARG A 28 14.08 -7.46 7.93
N ALA A 29 13.28 -6.41 8.03
CA ALA A 29 13.61 -5.12 7.41
C ALA A 29 14.85 -4.50 8.08
N LYS A 30 14.95 -4.62 9.41
CA LYS A 30 16.10 -4.20 10.22
C LYS A 30 17.38 -4.95 9.85
N GLU A 31 17.32 -6.26 9.70
CA GLU A 31 18.45 -7.08 9.22
C GLU A 31 18.91 -6.60 7.84
N TRP A 32 17.98 -6.41 6.90
CA TRP A 32 18.30 -5.93 5.55
C TRP A 32 18.96 -4.55 5.56
N ILE A 33 18.48 -3.62 6.38
CA ILE A 33 19.07 -2.28 6.51
C ILE A 33 20.50 -2.37 7.03
N LYS A 34 20.72 -3.19 8.07
CA LYS A 34 22.05 -3.41 8.66
C LYS A 34 23.01 -4.06 7.67
N GLU A 35 22.57 -5.07 6.93
CA GLU A 35 23.40 -5.75 5.91
C GLU A 35 23.88 -4.80 4.80
N ASN A 36 23.13 -3.75 4.50
CA ASN A 36 23.43 -2.82 3.43
C ASN A 36 23.98 -1.47 3.92
N ASN A 37 24.12 -1.27 5.23
CA ASN A 37 24.59 -0.03 5.86
C ASN A 37 23.82 1.21 5.37
N PHE A 38 22.49 1.18 5.41
CA PHE A 38 21.70 2.37 5.09
C PHE A 38 21.61 3.31 6.28
N ASP A 39 22.03 4.56 6.09
CA ASP A 39 21.99 5.60 7.13
C ASP A 39 20.65 6.32 7.21
N TYR A 40 19.94 6.42 6.08
CA TYR A 40 18.69 7.15 5.94
C TYR A 40 17.62 6.29 5.28
N ILE A 41 16.41 6.35 5.82
CA ILE A 41 15.28 5.56 5.36
C ILE A 41 14.23 6.47 4.74
N TYR A 42 13.67 6.03 3.61
CA TYR A 42 12.47 6.62 3.02
C TYR A 42 11.41 5.52 2.90
N ILE A 43 10.18 5.85 3.29
CA ILE A 43 9.04 4.93 3.19
C ILE A 43 8.06 5.47 2.15
N HIS A 44 7.74 4.63 1.17
CA HIS A 44 6.58 4.82 0.30
C HIS A 44 5.48 3.89 0.77
N LEU A 45 4.40 4.45 1.31
CA LEU A 45 3.20 3.70 1.65
C LEU A 45 2.18 3.91 0.54
N ASP A 46 2.02 2.87 -0.28
CA ASP A 46 0.78 2.65 -1.00
C ASP A 46 -0.24 2.07 -0.01
N VAL A 47 -1.33 2.80 0.25
CA VAL A 47 -2.31 2.37 1.26
C VAL A 47 -3.10 1.15 0.81
N ASP A 48 -3.07 0.80 -0.48
CA ASP A 48 -3.76 -0.36 -1.04
C ASP A 48 -3.18 -1.71 -0.58
N VAL A 49 -2.00 -1.70 0.05
CA VAL A 49 -1.39 -2.89 0.67
C VAL A 49 -2.21 -3.42 1.85
N MET A 50 -2.96 -2.54 2.51
CA MET A 50 -3.87 -2.88 3.60
C MET A 50 -5.12 -3.56 3.06
N SER A 51 -5.64 -4.52 3.81
CA SER A 51 -6.85 -5.22 3.40
C SER A 51 -8.03 -4.23 3.34
N PRO A 52 -8.83 -4.26 2.27
CA PRO A 52 -9.95 -3.35 2.08
C PRO A 52 -11.19 -3.77 2.88
N GLU A 53 -11.05 -4.60 3.91
CA GLU A 53 -12.16 -5.06 4.75
C GLU A 53 -12.72 -3.89 5.59
N PRO A 54 -14.03 -3.85 5.90
CA PRO A 54 -14.66 -2.72 6.60
C PRO A 54 -14.07 -2.38 7.98
N ASN A 55 -13.48 -3.36 8.66
CA ASN A 55 -12.83 -3.19 9.96
C ASN A 55 -11.32 -2.87 9.86
N ASN A 56 -10.85 -2.54 8.65
CA ASN A 56 -9.46 -2.24 8.32
C ASN A 56 -9.42 -0.89 7.58
N PHE A 57 -8.46 -0.68 6.66
CA PHE A 57 -8.38 0.56 5.89
C PHE A 57 -9.34 0.56 4.68
N TYR A 58 -10.47 1.25 4.83
CA TYR A 58 -11.58 1.25 3.86
C TYR A 58 -11.63 2.51 2.98
N ALA A 59 -10.52 2.83 2.31
CA ALA A 59 -10.42 4.01 1.44
C ALA A 59 -9.38 3.82 0.33
N THR A 60 -9.46 2.68 -0.36
CA THR A 60 -8.57 2.28 -1.46
C THR A 60 -9.35 2.14 -2.77
N TYR A 61 -8.66 1.83 -3.88
CA TYR A 61 -9.31 1.51 -5.15
C TYR A 61 -10.34 0.37 -5.00
N PHE A 62 -10.02 -0.64 -4.19
CA PHE A 62 -10.89 -1.80 -3.93
C PHE A 62 -12.14 -1.48 -3.11
N ASN A 63 -12.22 -0.28 -2.54
CA ASN A 63 -13.39 0.21 -1.81
C ASN A 63 -14.30 1.10 -2.68
N ASN A 64 -14.02 1.21 -3.97
CA ASN A 64 -14.85 2.00 -4.87
C ASN A 64 -16.26 1.37 -4.97
N PRO A 65 -17.33 2.08 -4.56
CA PRO A 65 -18.69 1.54 -4.62
C PRO A 65 -19.19 1.29 -6.06
N GLU A 66 -18.53 1.88 -7.07
CA GLU A 66 -18.83 1.70 -8.49
C GLU A 66 -17.97 0.60 -9.13
N LEU A 67 -17.10 -0.08 -8.37
CA LEU A 67 -16.28 -1.16 -8.90
C LEU A 67 -17.11 -2.42 -9.10
N GLU A 68 -17.37 -2.76 -10.36
CA GLU A 68 -18.18 -3.93 -10.73
C GLU A 68 -17.39 -5.25 -10.60
N GLU A 69 -16.14 -5.26 -11.10
CA GLU A 69 -15.26 -6.43 -11.06
C GLU A 69 -13.81 -6.01 -10.74
N ILE A 70 -13.13 -6.85 -9.96
CA ILE A 70 -11.69 -6.68 -9.72
C ILE A 70 -10.93 -7.27 -10.91
N PRO A 71 -10.05 -6.51 -11.58
CA PRO A 71 -9.25 -7.03 -12.69
C PRO A 71 -8.44 -8.27 -12.28
N ASP A 72 -8.37 -9.29 -13.15
CA ASP A 72 -7.67 -10.57 -12.87
C ASP A 72 -6.19 -10.40 -12.45
N ASN A 73 -5.57 -9.30 -12.88
CA ASN A 73 -4.18 -8.98 -12.59
C ASN A 73 -4.00 -8.03 -11.39
N ALA A 74 -5.07 -7.60 -10.73
CA ALA A 74 -5.01 -6.73 -9.57
C ALA A 74 -4.78 -7.56 -8.29
N ALA A 75 -3.70 -7.22 -7.56
CA ALA A 75 -3.43 -7.81 -6.26
C ALA A 75 -4.17 -7.00 -5.18
N VAL A 76 -5.12 -7.62 -4.49
CA VAL A 76 -5.82 -6.99 -3.36
C VAL A 76 -4.93 -7.03 -2.12
N GLY A 77 -4.85 -5.90 -1.42
CA GLY A 77 -4.17 -5.77 -0.14
C GLY A 77 -4.63 -6.80 0.90
N LYS A 78 -3.69 -7.19 1.76
CA LYS A 78 -3.92 -8.23 2.79
C LYS A 78 -3.44 -7.81 4.18
N MET A 79 -2.70 -6.71 4.29
CA MET A 79 -2.11 -6.30 5.55
C MET A 79 -3.17 -5.79 6.53
N GLN A 80 -2.98 -6.09 7.82
CA GLN A 80 -3.70 -5.39 8.86
C GLN A 80 -3.15 -3.97 8.98
N GLN A 81 -4.03 -2.99 9.02
CA GLN A 81 -3.68 -1.57 9.18
C GLN A 81 -2.81 -1.33 10.40
N GLN A 82 -3.15 -1.94 11.54
CA GLN A 82 -2.34 -1.80 12.75
C GLN A 82 -0.90 -2.29 12.54
N SER A 83 -0.71 -3.39 11.80
CA SER A 83 0.63 -3.88 11.50
C SER A 83 1.44 -2.89 10.65
N VAL A 84 0.80 -2.20 9.69
CA VAL A 84 1.47 -1.20 8.85
C VAL A 84 1.83 0.03 9.69
N TRP A 85 0.91 0.50 10.53
CA TRP A 85 1.14 1.64 11.42
C TRP A 85 2.23 1.39 12.45
N ASP A 86 2.21 0.21 13.09
CA ASP A 86 3.24 -0.18 14.06
C ASP A 86 4.60 -0.28 13.38
N PHE A 87 4.65 -0.85 12.17
CA PHE A 87 5.88 -0.93 11.40
C PHE A 87 6.46 0.46 11.10
N ILE A 88 5.67 1.37 10.51
CA ILE A 88 6.13 2.73 10.15
C ILE A 88 6.51 3.53 11.40
N SER A 89 5.68 3.48 12.45
CA SER A 89 5.95 4.25 13.67
C SER A 89 7.19 3.73 14.41
N THR A 90 7.42 2.41 14.43
CA THR A 90 8.64 1.81 14.97
C THR A 90 9.85 2.20 14.12
N PHE A 91 9.72 2.17 12.79
CA PHE A 91 10.76 2.64 11.88
C PHE A 91 11.18 4.09 12.15
N SER A 92 10.20 4.99 12.31
CA SER A 92 10.46 6.40 12.61
C SER A 92 11.16 6.65 13.94
N LYS A 93 11.07 5.69 14.88
CA LYS A 93 11.73 5.77 16.20
C LYS A 93 13.13 5.17 16.19
N GLU A 94 13.35 4.13 15.39
CA GLU A 94 14.62 3.39 15.37
C GLU A 94 15.62 3.87 14.30
N TYR A 95 15.15 4.56 13.26
CA TYR A 95 15.97 5.00 12.12
C TYR A 95 15.70 6.46 11.76
N ASP A 96 16.66 7.07 11.05
CA ASP A 96 16.48 8.40 10.48
C ASP A 96 15.55 8.33 9.25
N LEU A 97 14.26 8.53 9.49
CA LEU A 97 13.22 8.57 8.47
C LEU A 97 13.21 9.95 7.79
N VAL A 98 13.92 10.07 6.68
CA VAL A 98 14.09 11.34 5.94
C VAL A 98 12.96 11.63 4.95
N GLY A 99 12.02 10.70 4.78
CA GLY A 99 10.82 10.96 3.99
C GLY A 99 9.77 9.86 4.08
N LEU A 100 8.52 10.28 3.89
CA LEU A 100 7.34 9.44 3.88
C LEU A 100 6.39 9.91 2.78
N THR A 101 6.01 9.01 1.89
CA THR A 101 4.91 9.24 0.94
C THR A 101 3.71 8.41 1.35
N LEU A 102 2.54 9.03 1.33
CA LEU A 102 1.24 8.36 1.43
C LEU A 102 0.58 8.46 0.04
N ALA A 103 0.37 7.31 -0.60
CA ALA A 103 -0.20 7.20 -1.94
C ALA A 103 -1.53 6.45 -1.91
N GLU A 104 -2.31 6.62 -2.98
CA GLU A 104 -3.54 5.85 -3.28
C GLU A 104 -4.68 5.92 -2.25
N TYR A 105 -4.71 6.97 -1.42
CA TYR A 105 -5.86 7.27 -0.58
C TYR A 105 -7.05 7.75 -1.43
N LEU A 106 -8.13 6.97 -1.44
CA LEU A 106 -9.35 7.20 -2.22
C LEU A 106 -10.57 7.22 -1.29
N PRO A 107 -10.95 8.39 -0.73
CA PRO A 107 -12.03 8.51 0.25
C PRO A 107 -13.41 8.59 -0.39
N TRP A 108 -13.94 7.44 -0.80
CA TRP A 108 -15.22 7.35 -1.51
C TRP A 108 -16.40 7.96 -0.71
N SER A 109 -16.41 7.78 0.62
CA SER A 109 -17.44 8.39 1.48
C SER A 109 -17.34 9.92 1.52
N ALA A 110 -16.13 10.48 1.50
CA ALA A 110 -15.93 11.93 1.43
C ALA A 110 -16.41 12.48 0.07
N LYS A 111 -16.13 11.79 -1.04
CA LYS A 111 -16.68 12.12 -2.36
C LYS A 111 -18.21 12.12 -2.35
N GLN A 112 -18.84 11.11 -1.74
CA GLN A 112 -20.31 11.07 -1.62
C GLN A 112 -20.87 12.24 -0.82
N MET A 113 -20.22 12.61 0.29
CA MET A 113 -20.62 13.78 1.09
C MET A 113 -20.44 15.08 0.30
N TYR A 114 -19.34 15.22 -0.44
CA TYR A 114 -19.12 16.36 -1.33
C TYR A 114 -20.22 16.48 -2.39
N ASN A 115 -20.60 15.37 -3.02
CA ASN A 115 -21.69 15.36 -4.00
C ASN A 115 -23.02 15.81 -3.38
N LEU A 116 -23.32 15.41 -2.14
CA LEU A 116 -24.50 15.90 -1.43
C LEU A 116 -24.43 17.43 -1.24
N MET A 117 -23.27 17.94 -0.83
CA MET A 117 -23.06 19.37 -0.62
C MET A 117 -23.27 20.15 -1.92
N GLU A 118 -22.67 19.73 -3.04
CA GLU A 118 -22.85 20.37 -4.34
C GLU A 118 -24.33 20.43 -4.79
N ASN A 119 -25.13 19.44 -4.38
CA ASN A 119 -26.54 19.35 -4.76
C ASN A 119 -27.51 19.96 -3.74
N THR A 120 -27.01 20.63 -2.69
CA THR A 120 -27.85 21.18 -1.62
C THR A 120 -27.74 22.70 -1.54
N LYS A 121 -28.88 23.40 -1.71
CA LYS A 121 -28.99 24.88 -1.76
C LYS A 121 -28.39 25.66 -0.61
N ILE A 122 -28.11 25.03 0.53
CA ILE A 122 -27.48 25.73 1.66
C ILE A 122 -25.99 25.99 1.44
N PHE A 123 -25.36 25.27 0.49
CA PHE A 123 -23.92 25.36 0.22
C PHE A 123 -23.57 26.19 -1.03
N PHE A 124 -24.55 26.86 -1.66
CA PHE A 124 -24.34 27.75 -2.80
C PHE A 124 -25.25 28.98 -2.76
#